data_AF-A0A537I353-F1
#
_entry.id   AF-A0A537I353-F1
#
_cell.length_a   1.000
_cell.length_b   1.000
_cell.length_c   1.000
_cell.angle_alpha   90.00
_cell.angle_beta   90.00
_cell.angle_gamma   90.00
#
_symmetry.space_group_name_H-M   'P 1'
#
loop_
_entity.id
_entity.type
_entity.pdbx_description
1 polymer ?
#
loop_
_entity_poly.entity_id
_entity_poly.type
_entity_poly.pdbx_seq_one_letter_code
_entity_poly.pdbx_strand_id
1 'polypeptide(L)'
;MATEQSVIERASFGGKPMQEFAYKVGILLSSYSQAINKQNKTTGSLFQQKTKAKILVERIDEKQESYLINCLHYIHRNPLKADLVREIKDWPYSSYPDYAGLRNGTLCNKEKFFKLSGISTEDLIHSSLIDLDDATIEKLY
;
A
#
# COMPACT_ATOMS: atom_id res chain seq x y z
N MET A 1 -1.29 13.28 3.78
CA MET A 1 -0.59 12.17 4.48
C MET A 1 -1.51 11.67 5.58
N ALA A 2 -1.52 10.36 5.88
CA ALA A 2 -2.29 9.82 7.00
C ALA A 2 -1.69 10.34 8.34
N THR A 3 -2.39 11.27 8.96
CA THR A 3 -2.07 11.89 10.26
C THR A 3 -3.17 11.54 11.26
N GLU A 4 -2.98 11.85 12.54
CA GLU A 4 -4.04 11.66 13.56
C GLU A 4 -5.36 12.33 13.15
N GLN A 5 -5.28 13.53 12.56
CA GLN A 5 -6.44 14.25 12.01
C GLN A 5 -7.16 13.49 10.89
N SER A 6 -6.46 12.63 10.14
CA SER A 6 -7.05 11.86 9.04
C SER A 6 -7.93 10.69 9.50
N VAL A 7 -7.80 10.30 10.78
CA VAL A 7 -8.60 9.25 11.42
C VAL A 7 -9.91 9.83 12.00
N ILE A 8 -9.98 11.16 12.15
CA ILE A 8 -11.17 11.84 12.67
C ILE A 8 -12.30 11.78 11.64
N GLU A 9 -13.52 11.55 12.13
CA GLU A 9 -14.73 11.59 11.31
C GLU A 9 -15.07 13.02 10.90
N ARG A 10 -15.31 13.22 9.60
CA ARG A 10 -15.85 14.48 9.11
C ARG A 10 -17.37 14.48 9.21
N ALA A 11 -17.93 15.64 9.52
CA ALA A 11 -19.34 15.90 9.27
C ALA A 11 -19.62 15.79 7.76
N SER A 12 -20.66 15.07 7.40
CA SER A 12 -21.11 14.95 6.02
C SER A 12 -22.51 15.56 5.90
N PHE A 13 -22.77 16.33 4.85
CA PHE A 13 -24.11 16.86 4.58
C PHE A 13 -24.97 15.73 4.00
N GLY A 14 -25.87 15.18 4.82
CA GLY A 14 -26.89 14.20 4.41
C GLY A 14 -26.44 12.74 4.35
N GLY A 15 -25.22 12.40 4.76
CA GLY A 15 -24.69 11.03 4.83
C GLY A 15 -24.19 10.64 6.22
N LYS A 16 -23.81 9.37 6.37
CA LYS A 16 -23.09 8.92 7.58
C LYS A 16 -21.74 9.63 7.68
N PRO A 17 -21.28 9.99 8.89
CA PRO A 17 -19.93 10.48 9.08
C PRO A 17 -18.92 9.50 8.49
N MET A 18 -17.85 10.04 7.90
CA MET A 18 -16.81 9.27 7.22
C MET A 18 -15.44 9.78 7.66
N GLN A 19 -14.46 8.88 7.78
CA GLN A 19 -13.09 9.29 8.09
C GLN A 19 -12.51 10.18 6.98
N GLU A 20 -11.75 11.21 7.36
CA GLU A 20 -11.16 12.14 6.40
C GLU A 20 -10.19 11.44 5.43
N PHE A 21 -9.45 10.43 5.88
CA PHE A 21 -8.60 9.61 5.01
C PHE A 21 -9.41 8.92 3.90
N ALA A 22 -10.50 8.23 4.26
CA ALA A 22 -11.36 7.53 3.31
C ALA A 22 -11.98 8.50 2.30
N TYR A 23 -12.40 9.69 2.75
CA TYR A 23 -12.88 10.74 1.87
C TYR A 23 -11.84 11.17 0.84
N LYS A 24 -10.59 11.44 1.27
CA LYS A 24 -9.50 11.87 0.39
C LYS A 24 -9.12 10.80 -0.63
N VAL A 25 -9.15 9.52 -0.23
CA VAL A 25 -8.99 8.39 -1.15
C VAL A 25 -10.12 8.40 -2.18
N GLY A 26 -11.37 8.61 -1.77
CA GLY A 26 -12.51 8.71 -2.68
C GLY A 26 -12.36 9.83 -3.73
N ILE A 27 -11.84 11.00 -3.32
CA ILE A 27 -11.50 12.08 -4.26
C ILE A 27 -10.43 11.62 -5.25
N LEU A 28 -9.32 11.05 -4.75
CA LEU A 28 -8.21 10.60 -5.59
C LEU A 28 -8.68 9.62 -6.68
N LEU A 29 -9.45 8.60 -6.29
CA LEU A 29 -9.97 7.59 -7.21
C LEU A 29 -10.96 8.19 -8.24
N SER A 30 -11.80 9.12 -7.80
CA SER A 30 -12.77 9.80 -8.69
C SER A 30 -12.06 10.70 -9.71
N SER A 31 -11.10 11.51 -9.26
CA SER A 31 -10.31 12.37 -10.14
C SER A 31 -9.51 11.56 -11.17
N TYR A 32 -8.90 10.45 -10.75
CA TYR A 32 -8.20 9.54 -11.65
C TYR A 32 -9.15 8.93 -12.70
N SER A 33 -10.31 8.44 -12.26
CA SER A 33 -11.30 7.84 -13.17
C SER A 33 -11.80 8.84 -14.20
N GLN A 34 -12.07 10.09 -13.80
CA GLN A 34 -12.47 11.15 -14.71
C GLN A 34 -11.38 11.47 -15.75
N ALA A 35 -10.12 11.54 -15.33
CA ALA A 35 -9.00 11.82 -16.23
C ALA A 35 -8.82 10.72 -17.28
N ILE A 36 -8.83 9.45 -16.87
CA ILE A 36 -8.69 8.30 -17.78
C ILE A 36 -9.89 8.18 -18.72
N ASN A 37 -11.12 8.34 -18.20
CA ASN A 37 -12.32 8.32 -19.04
C ASN A 37 -12.30 9.42 -20.10
N LYS A 38 -11.86 10.63 -19.73
CA LYS A 38 -11.70 11.74 -20.67
C LYS A 38 -10.65 11.43 -21.75
N GLN A 39 -9.50 10.88 -21.35
CA GLN A 39 -8.44 10.47 -22.28
C GLN A 39 -8.92 9.41 -23.28
N ASN A 40 -9.65 8.41 -22.79
CA ASN A 40 -10.07 7.25 -23.59
C ASN A 40 -11.44 7.42 -24.25
N LYS A 41 -12.12 8.56 -24.03
CA LYS A 41 -13.50 8.83 -24.48
C LYS A 41 -14.51 7.77 -23.99
N THR A 42 -14.33 7.29 -22.76
CA THR A 42 -15.19 6.31 -22.10
C THR A 42 -15.96 6.94 -20.93
N THR A 43 -16.88 6.19 -20.32
CA THR A 43 -17.61 6.58 -19.11
C THR A 43 -17.69 5.41 -18.13
N GLY A 44 -18.00 5.70 -16.86
CA GLY A 44 -18.20 4.67 -15.83
C GLY A 44 -17.13 4.64 -14.74
N SER A 45 -17.32 3.76 -13.75
CA SER A 45 -16.38 3.56 -12.65
C SER A 45 -15.21 2.67 -13.08
N LEU A 46 -13.97 3.07 -12.77
CA LEU A 46 -12.79 2.23 -12.99
C LEU A 46 -12.40 1.41 -11.76
N PHE A 47 -12.84 1.84 -10.57
CA PHE A 47 -12.50 1.20 -9.31
C PHE A 47 -13.69 0.46 -8.72
N GLN A 48 -13.41 -0.63 -8.00
CA GLN A 48 -14.40 -1.31 -7.18
C GLN A 48 -14.85 -0.42 -6.02
N GLN A 49 -16.13 -0.52 -5.65
CA GLN A 49 -16.69 0.22 -4.53
C GLN A 49 -16.19 -0.37 -3.20
N LYS A 50 -16.24 0.45 -2.13
CA LYS A 50 -15.95 0.06 -0.74
C LYS A 50 -14.52 -0.42 -0.51
N THR A 51 -13.54 0.46 -0.74
CA THR A 51 -12.14 0.23 -0.39
C THR A 51 -11.98 -0.16 1.08
N LYS A 52 -11.28 -1.26 1.34
CA LYS A 52 -10.94 -1.70 2.70
C LYS A 52 -9.67 -0.99 3.18
N ALA A 53 -9.53 -0.82 4.49
CA ALA A 53 -8.31 -0.33 5.13
C ALA A 53 -8.00 -1.20 6.35
N LYS A 54 -6.70 -1.46 6.60
CA LYS A 54 -6.19 -2.17 7.78
C LYS A 54 -5.05 -1.37 8.40
N ILE A 55 -4.95 -1.40 9.72
CA ILE A 55 -3.88 -0.74 10.47
C ILE A 55 -2.63 -1.62 10.38
N LEU A 56 -1.49 -1.02 10.04
CA LEU A 56 -0.26 -1.79 9.74
C LEU A 56 0.61 -2.10 10.96
N VAL A 57 0.43 -1.36 12.06
CA VAL A 57 1.32 -1.36 13.24
C VAL A 57 0.64 -1.88 14.50
N GLU A 58 -0.42 -2.67 14.37
CA GLU A 58 -1.00 -3.36 15.52
C GLU A 58 -0.04 -4.46 16.02
N ARG A 59 0.23 -4.49 17.33
CA ARG A 59 0.93 -5.59 17.99
C ARG A 59 -0.09 -6.72 18.14
N ILE A 60 -0.11 -7.65 17.19
CA ILE A 60 -1.18 -8.68 17.17
C ILE A 60 -0.87 -9.84 18.11
N ASP A 61 0.40 -10.21 18.38
CA ASP A 61 0.73 -11.27 19.34
C ASP A 61 2.19 -11.21 19.81
N GLU A 62 2.54 -12.00 20.83
CA GLU A 62 3.92 -12.22 21.32
C GLU A 62 4.87 -12.81 20.25
N LYS A 63 4.32 -13.35 19.15
CA LYS A 63 5.08 -13.71 17.94
C LYS A 63 5.14 -12.50 16.99
N GLN A 64 6.34 -11.92 16.92
CA GLN A 64 6.74 -10.71 16.17
C GLN A 64 6.64 -10.83 14.62
N GLU A 65 5.60 -11.41 14.04
CA GLU A 65 5.39 -11.27 12.59
C GLU A 65 4.77 -9.90 12.30
N SER A 66 5.60 -8.99 11.80
CA SER A 66 5.19 -7.62 11.52
C SER A 66 4.27 -7.58 10.29
N TYR A 67 2.97 -7.31 10.52
CA TYR A 67 1.99 -7.10 9.44
C TYR A 67 2.49 -6.08 8.40
N LEU A 68 3.16 -5.02 8.86
CA LEU A 68 3.79 -4.01 8.01
C LEU A 68 4.78 -4.63 7.01
N ILE A 69 5.65 -5.54 7.47
CA ILE A 69 6.67 -6.18 6.64
C ILE A 69 6.02 -7.16 5.65
N ASN A 70 5.08 -7.99 6.14
CA ASN A 70 4.36 -8.94 5.29
C ASN A 70 3.55 -8.23 4.20
N CYS A 71 2.88 -7.13 4.55
CA CYS A 71 2.16 -6.29 3.60
C CYS A 71 3.10 -5.68 2.53
N LEU A 72 4.27 -5.20 2.94
CA LEU A 72 5.28 -4.67 2.01
C LEU A 72 5.72 -5.74 1.00
N HIS A 73 6.12 -6.92 1.50
CA HIS A 73 6.57 -8.02 0.65
C HIS A 73 5.47 -8.51 -0.29
N TYR A 74 4.24 -8.65 0.21
CA TYR A 74 3.09 -8.99 -0.62
C TYR A 74 2.91 -8.02 -1.79
N ILE A 75 2.90 -6.71 -1.52
CA ILE A 75 2.73 -5.68 -2.55
C ILE A 75 3.85 -5.76 -3.60
N HIS A 76 5.10 -5.84 -3.16
CA HIS A 76 6.25 -5.85 -4.08
C HIS A 76 6.43 -7.17 -4.83
N ARG A 77 5.87 -8.28 -4.33
CA ARG A 77 5.91 -9.59 -5.00
C ARG A 77 4.79 -9.79 -6.00
N ASN A 78 3.72 -8.99 -5.97
CA ASN A 78 2.62 -9.09 -6.92
C ASN A 78 3.06 -9.06 -8.40
N PRO A 79 3.99 -8.20 -8.85
CA PRO A 79 4.49 -8.23 -10.23
C PRO A 79 5.20 -9.53 -10.61
N LEU A 80 5.97 -10.11 -9.67
CA LEU A 80 6.63 -11.40 -9.87
C LEU A 80 5.60 -12.53 -9.96
N LYS A 81 4.64 -12.58 -9.02
CA LYS A 81 3.56 -13.58 -8.99
C LYS A 81 2.63 -13.49 -10.21
N ALA A 82 2.51 -12.32 -10.82
CA ALA A 82 1.73 -12.09 -12.02
C ALA A 82 2.53 -12.29 -13.33
N ASP A 83 3.75 -12.83 -13.24
CA ASP A 83 4.66 -13.05 -14.37
C ASP A 83 4.96 -11.79 -15.20
N LEU A 84 4.90 -10.61 -14.57
CA LEU A 84 5.19 -9.33 -15.22
C LEU A 84 6.71 -9.03 -15.26
N VAL A 85 7.46 -9.62 -14.34
CA VAL A 85 8.92 -9.44 -14.18
C VAL A 85 9.58 -10.74 -13.72
N ARG A 86 10.89 -10.87 -13.97
CA ARG A 86 11.69 -12.00 -13.46
C ARG A 86 12.24 -11.75 -12.06
N GLU A 87 12.51 -10.50 -11.73
CA GLU A 87 12.95 -10.09 -10.40
C GLU A 87 12.10 -8.92 -9.89
N ILE A 88 11.88 -8.85 -8.57
CA ILE A 88 11.06 -7.81 -7.93
C ILE A 88 11.58 -6.40 -8.26
N LYS A 89 12.90 -6.23 -8.32
CA LYS A 89 13.57 -4.96 -8.61
C LYS A 89 13.27 -4.43 -10.02
N ASP A 90 12.86 -5.29 -10.94
CA ASP A 90 12.66 -4.93 -12.35
C ASP A 90 11.33 -4.22 -12.57
N TRP A 91 10.43 -4.21 -11.58
CA TRP A 91 9.13 -3.55 -11.72
C TRP A 91 9.22 -2.03 -11.45
N PRO A 92 9.20 -1.17 -12.49
CA PRO A 92 9.49 0.26 -12.33
C PRO A 92 8.38 1.01 -11.58
N TYR A 93 7.16 0.47 -11.60
CA TYR A 93 5.97 1.04 -10.96
C TYR A 93 5.79 0.59 -9.50
N SER A 94 6.84 0.05 -8.87
CA SER A 94 6.88 -0.16 -7.41
C SER A 94 7.82 0.82 -6.74
N SER A 95 7.70 0.91 -5.41
CA SER A 95 8.66 1.57 -4.53
C SER A 95 9.80 0.65 -4.08
N TYR A 96 9.81 -0.63 -4.46
CA TYR A 96 10.84 -1.57 -4.02
C TYR A 96 12.27 -1.11 -4.36
N PRO A 97 12.56 -0.61 -5.58
CA PRO A 97 13.89 -0.09 -5.91
C PRO A 97 14.33 1.04 -4.97
N ASP A 98 13.39 1.85 -4.46
CA ASP A 98 13.72 2.93 -3.53
C ASP A 98 14.11 2.41 -2.15
N TYR A 99 13.41 1.37 -1.68
CA TYR A 99 13.71 0.69 -0.41
C TYR A 99 14.99 -0.13 -0.48
N ALA A 100 15.26 -0.79 -1.61
CA ALA A 100 16.47 -1.58 -1.84
C ALA A 100 17.72 -0.73 -2.16
N GLY A 101 17.62 0.60 -2.16
CA GLY A 101 18.74 1.50 -2.48
C GLY A 101 19.16 1.53 -3.95
N LEU A 102 18.39 0.89 -4.84
CA LEU A 102 18.62 0.84 -6.28
C LEU A 102 18.14 2.12 -6.99
N ARG A 103 17.26 2.88 -6.33
CA ARG A 103 16.69 4.14 -6.83
C ARG A 103 16.60 5.18 -5.71
N ASN A 104 16.77 6.44 -6.09
CA ASN A 104 16.64 7.60 -5.20
C ASN A 104 15.31 8.34 -5.40
N GLY A 105 14.20 7.61 -5.36
CA GLY A 105 12.86 8.20 -5.44
C GLY A 105 12.47 8.93 -4.15
N THR A 106 11.63 9.96 -4.30
CA THR A 106 11.18 10.85 -3.22
C THR A 106 9.74 10.59 -2.79
N LEU A 107 9.03 9.67 -3.46
CA LEU A 107 7.62 9.41 -3.23
C LEU A 107 7.35 8.75 -1.86
N CYS A 108 8.22 7.83 -1.44
CA CYS A 108 8.08 7.08 -0.20
C CYS A 108 8.90 7.70 0.92
N ASN A 109 8.30 7.82 2.11
CA ASN A 109 9.03 8.20 3.31
C ASN A 109 9.77 6.97 3.88
N LYS A 110 10.99 6.75 3.37
CA LYS A 110 11.85 5.60 3.73
C LYS A 110 12.25 5.62 5.20
N GLU A 111 12.61 6.80 5.71
CA GLU A 111 13.00 6.98 7.12
C GLU A 111 11.89 6.53 8.08
N LYS A 112 10.65 6.98 7.85
CA LYS A 112 9.50 6.58 8.68
C LYS A 112 9.23 5.08 8.59
N PHE A 113 9.39 4.48 7.40
CA PHE A 113 9.22 3.05 7.23
C PHE A 113 10.24 2.24 8.05
N PHE A 114 11.54 2.52 7.89
CA PHE A 114 12.59 1.80 8.62
C PHE A 114 12.49 2.02 10.13
N LYS A 115 12.11 3.23 10.57
CA LYS A 115 11.85 3.52 11.99
C LYS A 115 10.70 2.68 12.57
N LEU A 116 9.63 2.45 11.81
CA LEU A 116 8.45 1.70 12.27
C LEU A 116 8.62 0.18 12.16
N SER A 117 9.32 -0.28 11.11
CA SER A 117 9.55 -1.70 10.87
C SER A 117 10.70 -2.26 11.72
N GLY A 118 11.68 -1.43 12.07
CA GLY A 118 12.87 -1.84 12.82
C GLY A 118 13.88 -2.66 12.01
N ILE A 119 13.67 -2.82 10.70
CA ILE A 119 14.56 -3.57 9.81
C ILE A 119 15.51 -2.64 9.05
N SER A 120 16.63 -3.19 8.61
CA SER A 120 17.56 -2.53 7.70
C SER A 120 17.17 -2.73 6.23
N THR A 121 17.90 -2.08 5.32
CA THR A 121 17.71 -2.29 3.86
C THR A 121 18.13 -3.70 3.47
N GLU A 122 19.20 -4.21 4.09
CA GLU A 122 19.75 -5.54 3.90
C GLU A 122 18.73 -6.59 4.33
N ASP A 123 18.15 -6.44 5.52
CA ASP A 123 17.10 -7.33 6.03
C ASP A 123 15.92 -7.40 5.06
N LEU A 124 15.46 -6.24 4.54
CA LEU A 124 14.37 -6.16 3.58
C LEU A 124 14.68 -6.91 2.28
N ILE A 125 15.91 -6.77 1.76
CA ILE A 125 16.34 -7.46 0.54
C ILE A 125 16.36 -8.97 0.80
N HIS A 126 16.93 -9.41 1.92
CA HIS A 126 16.99 -10.83 2.30
C HIS A 126 15.60 -11.44 2.49
N SER A 127 14.71 -10.77 3.23
CA SER A 127 13.36 -11.27 3.48
C SER A 127 12.48 -11.22 2.23
N SER A 128 12.77 -10.35 1.27
CA SER A 128 12.03 -10.30 0.00
C SER A 128 12.20 -11.55 -0.88
N LEU A 129 13.24 -12.34 -0.64
CA LEU A 129 13.48 -13.61 -1.33
C LEU A 129 12.58 -14.74 -0.80
N ILE A 130 12.04 -14.61 0.40
CA ILE A 130 11.25 -15.64 1.06
C ILE A 130 9.77 -15.49 0.66
N ASP A 131 9.17 -16.59 0.21
CA ASP A 131 7.74 -16.64 -0.09
C ASP A 131 6.91 -16.54 1.20
N LEU A 132 5.89 -15.68 1.17
CA LEU A 132 4.86 -15.65 2.21
C LEU A 132 3.97 -16.88 2.04
N ASP A 133 3.70 -17.58 3.14
CA ASP A 133 2.76 -18.69 3.12
C ASP A 133 1.31 -18.21 2.89
N ASP A 134 0.46 -19.13 2.43
CA ASP A 134 -0.93 -18.81 2.11
C ASP A 134 -1.71 -18.33 3.34
N ALA A 135 -1.40 -18.87 4.53
CA ALA A 135 -2.03 -18.48 5.79
C ALA A 135 -1.75 -17.02 6.16
N THR A 136 -0.56 -16.52 5.84
CA THR A 136 -0.15 -15.13 6.03
C THR A 136 -0.81 -14.21 5.01
N ILE A 137 -0.91 -14.67 3.76
CA ILE A 137 -1.56 -13.93 2.68
C ILE A 137 -3.06 -13.74 2.98
N GLU A 138 -3.74 -14.77 3.49
CA GLU A 138 -5.16 -14.69 3.85
C GLU A 138 -5.45 -13.62 4.91
N LYS A 139 -4.50 -13.37 5.83
CA LYS A 139 -4.63 -12.32 6.85
C LYS A 139 -4.55 -10.91 6.26
N LEU A 140 -4.08 -10.73 5.02
CA LEU A 140 -3.91 -9.42 4.40
C LEU A 140 -5.20 -8.81 3.82
N TYR A 141 -6.21 -9.61 3.41
CA TYR A 141 -7.46 -9.11 2.80
C TYR A 141 -8.75 -9.37 3.60
#